data_AF-A0A963LW84-F1
#
_entry.id   AF-A0A963LW84-F1
#
_cell.length_a   1.000
_cell.length_b   1.000
_cell.length_c   1.000
_cell.angle_alpha   90.00
_cell.angle_beta   90.00
_cell.angle_gamma   90.00
#
_symmetry.space_group_name_H-M   'P 1'
#
loop_
_entity.id
_entity.type
_entity.pdbx_description
1 polymer ?
#
loop_
_entity_poly.entity_id
_entity_poly.type
_entity_poly.pdbx_seq_one_letter_code
_entity_poly.pdbx_strand_id
1 'polypeptide(L)'
;SFVAHAGGPPISAYVIPLRLSPVRFTATMAFFFFVINLSKWIPYAWLGLLDLRNLATSLVLLPIAPIGVWIGVRLARRIDPRLFYRLLYLGMFLTGVKLLWDAFVG
;
A
#
# COMPACT_ATOMS: atom_id res chain seq x y z
N SER A 1 0.96 13.34 6.18
CA SER A 1 0.68 12.01 5.57
C SER A 1 1.90 11.09 5.42
N PHE A 2 3.06 11.40 6.02
CA PHE A 2 4.33 10.68 5.79
C PHE A 2 4.46 9.30 6.48
N VAL A 3 3.80 9.10 7.62
CA VAL A 3 3.87 7.82 8.38
C VAL A 3 3.05 6.70 7.72
N ALA A 4 2.11 7.06 6.82
CA ALA A 4 1.10 6.15 6.30
C ALA A 4 1.48 5.42 4.99
N HIS A 5 2.35 6.01 4.18
CA HIS A 5 2.82 5.41 2.91
C HIS A 5 4.21 4.77 3.05
N ALA A 6 4.92 5.06 4.13
CA ALA A 6 6.25 4.52 4.45
C ALA A 6 6.21 3.12 5.11
N GLY A 7 5.03 2.62 5.50
CA GLY A 7 4.88 1.27 6.09
C GLY A 7 4.97 0.13 5.07
N GLY A 8 4.85 0.42 3.77
CA GLY A 8 4.91 -0.57 2.68
C GLY A 8 6.21 -1.38 2.63
N PRO A 9 7.38 -0.73 2.62
CA PRO A 9 8.66 -1.43 2.59
C PRO A 9 8.94 -2.29 3.83
N PRO A 10 8.73 -1.82 5.08
CA PRO A 10 8.91 -2.67 6.26
C PRO A 10 8.03 -3.93 6.27
N ILE A 11 6.73 -3.80 5.96
CA ILE A 11 5.86 -4.97 5.92
C ILE A 11 6.21 -5.91 4.76
N SER A 12 6.61 -5.36 3.61
CA SER A 12 7.06 -6.17 2.47
C SER A 12 8.33 -6.94 2.80
N ALA A 13 9.27 -6.35 3.53
CA ALA A 13 10.47 -7.02 4.02
C ALA A 13 10.13 -8.25 4.88
N TYR A 14 9.07 -8.14 5.70
CA TYR A 14 8.60 -9.23 6.55
C TYR A 14 7.83 -10.32 5.77
N VAL A 15 6.94 -9.93 4.85
CA VAL A 15 6.04 -10.88 4.18
C VAL A 15 6.70 -11.58 3.00
N ILE A 16 7.68 -10.97 2.33
CA ILE A 16 8.35 -11.57 1.18
C ILE A 16 9.02 -12.93 1.50
N PRO A 17 9.77 -13.08 2.60
CA PRO A 17 10.34 -14.36 3.03
C PRO A 17 9.30 -15.48 3.23
N LEU A 18 8.03 -15.15 3.50
CA LEU A 18 6.96 -16.13 3.69
C LEU A 18 6.53 -16.83 2.38
N ARG A 19 7.04 -16.39 1.22
CA ARG A 19 6.84 -17.03 -0.10
C ARG A 19 5.36 -17.34 -0.43
N LEU A 20 4.45 -16.46 0.00
CA LEU A 20 3.02 -16.55 -0.30
C LEU A 20 2.76 -16.52 -1.81
N SER A 21 1.69 -17.18 -2.26
CA SER A 21 1.25 -17.00 -3.65
C SER A 21 0.89 -15.53 -3.92
N PRO A 22 1.08 -15.00 -5.14
CA PRO A 22 0.84 -13.59 -5.45
C PRO A 22 -0.54 -13.08 -5.01
N VAL A 23 -1.57 -13.93 -5.15
CA VAL A 23 -2.94 -13.63 -4.68
C VAL A 23 -3.01 -13.52 -3.15
N ARG A 24 -2.40 -14.46 -2.41
CA ARG A 24 -2.37 -14.42 -0.93
C ARG A 24 -1.57 -13.22 -0.44
N PHE A 25 -0.40 -12.96 -1.02
CA PHE A 25 0.40 -11.77 -0.71
C PHE A 25 -0.42 -10.49 -0.89
N THR A 26 -1.04 -10.34 -2.06
CA THR A 26 -1.84 -9.14 -2.39
C THR A 26 -3.03 -8.98 -1.44
N ALA A 27 -3.73 -10.06 -1.11
CA ALA A 27 -4.86 -10.05 -0.19
C ALA A 27 -4.43 -9.68 1.24
N THR A 28 -3.34 -10.28 1.74
CA THR A 28 -2.79 -9.98 3.07
C THR A 28 -2.39 -8.51 3.17
N MET A 29 -1.66 -7.99 2.18
CA MET A 29 -1.27 -6.58 2.14
C MET A 29 -2.49 -5.65 2.09
N ALA A 30 -3.47 -5.96 1.22
CA ALA A 30 -4.68 -5.15 1.09
C ALA A 30 -5.46 -5.08 2.41
N PHE A 31 -5.64 -6.21 3.09
CA PHE A 31 -6.35 -6.25 4.37
C PHE A 31 -5.57 -5.56 5.49
N PHE A 32 -4.25 -5.77 5.57
CA PHE A 32 -3.39 -5.12 6.54
C PHE A 32 -3.47 -3.58 6.43
N PHE A 33 -3.30 -3.07 5.21
CA PHE A 33 -3.41 -1.62 4.99
C PHE A 33 -4.83 -1.11 5.12
N PHE A 34 -5.86 -1.91 4.83
CA PHE A 34 -7.25 -1.52 5.11
C PHE A 34 -7.44 -1.23 6.61
N VAL A 35 -7.02 -2.14 7.49
CA VAL A 35 -7.14 -1.97 8.94
C VAL A 35 -6.33 -0.75 9.42
N ILE A 36 -5.10 -0.57 8.93
CA ILE A 36 -4.26 0.59 9.26
C ILE A 36 -4.88 1.90 8.78
N ASN A 37 -5.50 1.92 7.60
CA ASN A 37 -6.13 3.14 7.11
C ASN A 37 -7.44 3.42 7.85
N LEU A 38 -8.20 2.39 8.22
CA LEU A 38 -9.41 2.54 9.00
C LEU A 38 -9.12 3.08 10.40
N SER A 39 -8.06 2.61 11.07
CA SER A 39 -7.70 3.09 12.41
C SER A 39 -7.34 4.59 12.42
N LYS A 40 -6.93 5.17 11.30
CA LYS A 40 -6.64 6.62 11.18
C LYS A 40 -7.87 7.51 11.23
N TRP A 41 -9.06 6.97 10.96
CA TRP A 41 -10.29 7.77 10.98
C TRP A 41 -10.55 8.37 12.36
N ILE A 42 -10.26 7.62 13.43
CA ILE A 42 -10.50 8.08 14.80
C ILE A 42 -9.60 9.28 15.16
N PRO A 43 -8.25 9.21 14.99
CA PRO A 43 -7.39 10.38 15.16
C PRO A 43 -7.75 11.56 14.25
N TYR A 44 -8.09 11.31 12.98
CA TYR A 44 -8.43 12.38 12.04
C TYR A 44 -9.73 13.09 12.40
N ALA A 45 -10.72 12.34 12.91
CA ALA A 45 -11.94 12.91 13.45
C ALA A 45 -11.66 13.80 14.68
N TRP A 46 -10.82 13.32 15.60
CA TRP A 46 -10.46 14.09 16.80
C TRP A 46 -9.68 15.38 16.46
N LEU A 47 -8.78 15.32 15.48
CA LEU A 47 -8.03 16.50 15.02
C LEU A 47 -8.87 17.47 14.17
N GLY A 48 -10.16 17.20 13.95
CA GLY A 48 -11.04 18.05 13.13
C GLY A 48 -10.64 18.10 11.65
N LEU A 49 -9.83 17.14 11.17
CA LEU A 49 -9.33 17.09 9.79
C LEU A 49 -10.36 16.55 8.79
N LEU A 50 -11.53 16.13 9.27
CA LEU A 50 -12.66 15.66 8.46
C LEU A 50 -13.51 16.85 8.00
N ASP A 51 -13.01 17.58 6.99
CA ASP A 51 -13.78 18.62 6.30
C ASP A 51 -14.79 17.99 5.33
N LEU A 52 -16.07 18.38 5.42
CA LEU A 52 -17.14 17.91 4.53
C LEU A 52 -16.82 18.12 3.05
N ARG A 53 -16.06 19.17 2.71
CA ARG A 53 -15.66 19.47 1.33
C ARG A 53 -14.68 18.43 0.77
N ASN A 54 -13.73 17.98 1.58
CA ASN A 54 -12.79 16.92 1.21
C ASN A 54 -13.48 15.55 1.12
N LEU A 55 -14.51 15.34 1.94
CA LEU A 55 -15.33 14.12 1.87
C LEU A 55 -16.07 14.03 0.54
N ALA A 56 -16.64 15.15 0.06
CA ALA A 56 -17.34 15.21 -1.23
C ALA A 56 -16.41 14.92 -2.41
N THR A 57 -15.21 15.50 -2.43
CA THR A 57 -14.20 15.20 -3.46
C THR A 57 -13.76 13.72 -3.42
N SER A 58 -13.57 13.17 -2.21
CA SER A 58 -13.23 11.76 -2.04
C SER A 58 -14.33 10.82 -2.54
N LEU A 59 -15.60 11.21 -2.39
CA LEU A 59 -16.76 10.44 -2.86
C LEU A 59 -16.79 10.32 -4.39
N VAL A 60 -16.41 11.39 -5.11
CA VAL A 60 -16.31 11.38 -6.59
C VAL A 60 -15.19 10.47 -7.08
N LEU A 61 -14.09 10.38 -6.33
CA LEU A 61 -12.96 9.49 -6.66
C LEU A 61 -13.16 8.05 -6.19
N LEU A 62 -14.07 7.83 -5.24
CA LEU A 62 -14.43 6.53 -4.68
C LEU A 62 -14.69 5.43 -5.73
N PRO A 63 -15.43 5.67 -6.84
CA PRO A 63 -15.64 4.64 -7.88
C PRO A 63 -14.37 4.17 -8.59
N ILE A 64 -13.27 4.92 -8.53
CA ILE A 64 -11.98 4.51 -9.12
C ILE A 64 -11.33 3.40 -8.27
N ALA A 65 -11.56 3.40 -6.95
CA ALA A 65 -10.99 2.42 -6.03
C ALA A 65 -11.39 0.96 -6.35
N PRO A 66 -12.68 0.59 -6.52
CA PRO A 66 -13.04 -0.78 -6.86
C PRO A 66 -12.50 -1.23 -8.23
N ILE A 67 -12.37 -0.31 -9.21
CA ILE A 67 -11.76 -0.60 -10.51
C ILE A 67 -10.29 -0.97 -10.32
N GLY A 68 -9.54 -0.17 -9.56
CA GLY A 68 -8.14 -0.44 -9.24
C GLY A 68 -7.95 -1.78 -8.51
N VAL A 69 -8.80 -2.08 -7.54
CA VAL A 69 -8.79 -3.38 -6.82
C VAL A 69 -9.04 -4.54 -7.77
N TRP A 70 -10.04 -4.42 -8.66
CA TRP A 70 -10.36 -5.46 -9.63
C TRP A 70 -9.20 -5.74 -10.58
N ILE A 71 -8.56 -4.70 -11.12
CA ILE A 71 -7.37 -4.81 -11.98
C ILE A 71 -6.22 -5.48 -11.21
N GLY A 72 -5.96 -5.05 -9.98
CA GLY A 72 -4.89 -5.61 -9.13
C GLY A 72 -5.09 -7.10 -8.85
N VAL A 73 -6.30 -7.51 -8.49
CA VAL A 73 -6.65 -8.92 -8.26
C VAL A 73 -6.53 -9.74 -9.54
N ARG A 74 -6.98 -9.20 -10.68
CA ARG A 74 -6.88 -9.88 -11.99
C ARG A 74 -5.43 -10.14 -12.36
N LEU A 75 -4.57 -9.14 -12.16
CA LEU A 75 -3.13 -9.22 -12.43
C LEU A 75 -2.45 -10.23 -11.49
N ALA A 76 -2.72 -10.15 -10.19
CA ALA A 76 -2.15 -11.07 -9.19
C ALA A 76 -2.52 -12.54 -9.45
N ARG A 77 -3.68 -12.81 -10.07
CA ARG A 77 -4.07 -14.17 -10.48
C ARG A 77 -3.37 -14.68 -11.74
N ARG A 78 -2.83 -13.79 -12.58
CA ARG A 78 -2.22 -14.15 -13.88
C ARG A 78 -0.70 -14.03 -13.92
N ILE A 79 -0.10 -13.28 -13.01
CA ILE A 79 1.34 -13.05 -12.98
C ILE A 79 2.09 -14.33 -12.57
N ASP A 80 3.21 -14.60 -13.24
CA ASP A 80 4.13 -15.64 -12.82
C ASP A 80 4.71 -15.31 -11.43
N PRO A 81 4.73 -16.27 -10.47
CA PRO A 81 5.26 -16.02 -9.14
C PRO A 81 6.72 -15.54 -9.12
N ARG A 82 7.58 -16.00 -10.04
CA ARG A 82 8.99 -15.56 -10.08
C ARG A 82 9.08 -14.12 -10.54
N LEU A 83 8.32 -13.73 -11.55
CA LEU A 83 8.22 -12.32 -11.99
C LEU A 83 7.66 -11.43 -10.89
N PHE A 84 6.61 -11.87 -10.19
CA PHE A 84 6.02 -11.15 -9.07
C PHE A 84 7.07 -10.84 -7.99
N TYR A 85 7.82 -11.85 -7.54
CA TYR A 85 8.85 -11.66 -6.53
C TYR A 85 10.02 -10.81 -7.03
N ARG A 86 10.47 -10.98 -8.28
CA ARG A 86 11.51 -10.12 -8.87
C ARG A 86 11.13 -8.64 -8.85
N LEU A 87 9.89 -8.32 -9.22
CA LEU A 87 9.38 -6.95 -9.20
C LEU A 87 9.29 -6.41 -7.77
N LEU A 88 8.84 -7.22 -6.81
CA LEU A 88 8.82 -6.82 -5.40
C LEU A 88 10.23 -6.53 -4.87
N TYR A 89 11.19 -7.41 -5.13
CA TYR A 89 12.58 -7.20 -4.72
C TYR A 89 13.18 -5.95 -5.36
N LEU A 90 12.92 -5.71 -6.65
CA LEU A 90 13.36 -4.50 -7.33
C LEU A 90 12.76 -3.24 -6.68
N GLY A 91 11.45 -3.24 -6.41
CA GLY A 91 10.78 -2.12 -5.75
C GLY A 91 11.34 -1.87 -4.34
N MET A 92 11.59 -2.93 -3.57
CA MET A 92 12.21 -2.84 -2.25
C MET A 92 13.63 -2.29 -2.30
N PHE A 93 14.43 -2.75 -3.26
CA PHE A 93 15.79 -2.25 -3.46
C PHE A 93 15.78 -0.76 -3.79
N LEU A 94 14.97 -0.34 -4.76
CA LEU A 94 14.83 1.07 -5.14
C LEU A 94 14.35 1.92 -3.96
N THR A 95 13.43 1.41 -3.16
CA THR A 95 12.95 2.12 -1.97
C THR A 95 14.05 2.25 -0.91
N GLY A 96 14.84 1.19 -0.69
CA GLY A 96 16.00 1.22 0.21
C GLY A 96 17.05 2.23 -0.23
N VAL A 97 17.39 2.25 -1.53
CA VAL A 97 18.32 3.24 -2.11
C VAL A 97 17.79 4.65 -1.93
N LYS A 98 16.50 4.88 -2.20
CA LYS A 98 15.86 6.19 -2.02
C LYS A 98 15.90 6.65 -0.56
N LEU A 99 15.64 5.76 0.39
CA LEU A 99 15.69 6.08 1.82
C LEU A 99 17.11 6.41 2.29
N LEU A 100 18.13 5.70 1.80
CA LEU A 100 19.52 6.03 2.08
C LEU A 100 19.87 7.40 1.50
N TRP A 101 19.49 7.67 0.25
CA TRP A 101 19.71 8.96 -0.39
C TRP A 101 19.08 10.11 0.41
N ASP A 102 17.81 9.98 0.78
CA ASP A 102 17.11 10.95 1.62
C ASP A 102 17.82 11.18 2.96
N ALA A 103 18.41 10.13 3.56
CA ALA A 103 19.11 10.24 4.84
C ALA A 103 20.49 10.91 4.74
N PHE A 104 21.12 10.89 3.57
CA PHE A 104 22.44 11.51 3.35
C PHE A 104 22.37 12.92 2.75
N VAL A 105 21.31 13.22 1.99
CA VAL A 105 21.18 14.47 1.21
C VAL A 105 20.06 15.38 1.75
N GLY A 106 19.14 14.84 2.56
CA GLY A 106 18.11 15.59 3.29
C GLY A 106 18.48 15.86 4.74
#